data_AF-A0A1H7RF23-F1
#
_entry.id   AF-A0A1H7RF23-F1
#
_cell.length_a   1.000
_cell.length_b   1.000
_cell.length_c   1.000
_cell.angle_alpha   90.00
_cell.angle_beta   90.00
_cell.angle_gamma   90.00
#
_symmetry.space_group_name_H-M   'P 1'
#
loop_
_entity.id
_entity.type
_entity.pdbx_description
1 polymer ?
#
loop_
_entity_poly.entity_id
_entity_poly.type
_entity_poly.pdbx_seq_one_letter_code
_entity_poly.pdbx_strand_id
1 'polypeptide(L)'
;MANNRNKRRKPCIPHTGKTNSALRFGWISSNWSGYARAGVKAEFRRISAEWNVPFVLPSSKSSYSSAWIGIDGYENSNLIQTGTGHDWVNGQASYYAWWEILPDVETVIPFPVSPGDRMRAAIYRINRTRWCITLHNLTQNWTFRTVQQYTGQQSSAEWIVEAPSVGNSISRMAKITPVTFKCCRINGRSPCFFTKEKGIMIQHKQVVSIPGAPGPRGDSFVVKRND
;
A
#
# COMPACT_ATOMS: atom_id res chain seq x y z
N MET A 1 18.37 -13.82 -8.73
CA MET A 1 16.96 -13.92 -8.29
C MET A 1 16.91 -13.67 -6.79
N ALA A 2 16.36 -12.54 -6.33
CA ALA A 2 16.26 -12.27 -4.89
C ALA A 2 15.29 -13.29 -4.24
N ASN A 3 15.72 -13.88 -3.13
CA ASN A 3 15.01 -14.95 -2.44
C ASN A 3 13.76 -14.41 -1.73
N ASN A 4 12.68 -14.18 -2.48
CA ASN A 4 11.41 -13.62 -2.01
C ASN A 4 10.53 -14.65 -1.27
N ARG A 5 11.00 -15.90 -1.05
CA ARG A 5 10.19 -17.01 -0.51
C ARG A 5 9.64 -16.79 0.90
N ASN A 6 10.23 -15.86 1.67
CA ASN A 6 9.83 -15.59 3.06
C ASN A 6 9.19 -14.20 3.23
N LYS A 7 8.98 -13.44 2.14
CA LYS A 7 8.31 -12.15 2.18
C LYS A 7 6.81 -12.36 2.19
N ARG A 8 6.10 -11.74 3.14
CA ARG A 8 4.64 -11.79 3.24
C ARG A 8 4.10 -10.43 3.58
N ARG A 9 2.98 -10.08 2.96
CA ARG A 9 2.14 -8.95 3.37
C ARG A 9 1.30 -9.37 4.56
N LYS A 10 0.89 -8.40 5.35
CA LYS A 10 -0.03 -8.60 6.47
C LYS A 10 -1.05 -7.47 6.47
N PRO A 11 -2.26 -7.70 7.02
CA PRO A 11 -3.19 -6.61 7.36
C PRO A 11 -2.51 -5.55 8.24
N CYS A 12 -3.19 -4.43 8.50
CA CYS A 12 -2.68 -3.40 9.40
C CYS A 12 -2.32 -4.05 10.74
N ILE A 13 -1.08 -3.86 11.20
CA ILE A 13 -0.66 -4.28 12.53
C ILE A 13 -0.65 -3.04 13.42
N PRO A 14 -1.67 -2.83 14.26
CA PRO A 14 -1.72 -1.68 15.15
C PRO A 14 -0.48 -1.65 16.05
N HIS A 15 0.10 -0.46 16.22
CA HIS A 15 1.16 -0.26 17.19
C HIS A 15 0.52 0.19 18.51
N THR A 16 0.91 -0.36 19.66
CA THR A 16 0.32 -0.03 20.98
C THR A 16 0.91 1.25 21.61
N GLY A 17 1.33 2.23 20.79
CA GLY A 17 1.95 3.47 21.27
C GLY A 17 0.92 4.51 21.70
N LYS A 18 1.15 5.22 22.82
CA LYS A 18 0.32 6.39 23.17
C LYS A 18 0.48 7.46 22.08
N THR A 19 -0.62 7.97 21.55
CA THR A 19 -0.61 9.07 20.57
C THR A 19 -0.17 10.36 21.26
N ASN A 20 1.01 10.88 20.95
CA ASN A 20 1.39 12.24 21.37
C ASN A 20 0.47 13.25 20.67
N SER A 21 -0.19 14.10 21.45
CA SER A 21 -1.25 15.04 21.06
C SER A 21 -0.84 16.11 20.02
N ALA A 22 0.45 16.26 19.72
CA ALA A 22 0.96 17.25 18.77
C ALA A 22 0.81 16.83 17.29
N LEU A 23 0.69 15.53 17.00
CA LEU A 23 0.55 15.03 15.62
C LEU A 23 -0.87 14.49 15.41
N ARG A 24 -1.66 15.19 14.58
CA ARG A 24 -3.02 14.77 14.18
C ARG A 24 -2.95 13.62 13.18
N PHE A 25 -2.72 12.40 13.64
CA PHE A 25 -2.94 11.15 12.91
C PHE A 25 -4.06 10.35 13.60
N GLY A 26 -4.83 9.57 12.85
CA GLY A 26 -5.93 8.79 13.40
C GLY A 26 -5.54 7.40 13.88
N TRP A 27 -4.42 6.87 13.38
CA TRP A 27 -3.94 5.54 13.74
C TRP A 27 -2.43 5.40 13.57
N ILE A 28 -1.89 4.36 14.19
CA ILE A 28 -0.46 4.04 14.17
C ILE A 28 -0.29 2.55 13.87
N SER A 29 0.70 2.22 13.05
CA SER A 29 0.95 0.84 12.63
C SER A 29 2.44 0.54 12.65
N SER A 30 2.77 -0.74 12.83
CA SER A 30 4.14 -1.22 12.76
C SER A 30 4.62 -1.43 11.32
N ASN A 31 3.69 -1.64 10.38
CA ASN A 31 3.99 -1.96 8.99
C ASN A 31 3.38 -1.00 7.97
N TRP A 32 2.33 -0.25 8.29
CA TRP A 32 1.61 0.59 7.32
C TRP A 32 1.72 2.08 7.62
N SER A 33 1.69 2.88 6.56
CA SER A 33 1.45 4.33 6.59
C SER A 33 0.64 4.73 5.36
N GLY A 34 -0.27 5.67 5.51
CA GLY A 34 -1.12 6.11 4.39
C GLY A 34 -2.47 6.61 4.86
N TYR A 35 -3.47 6.47 3.99
CA TYR A 35 -4.86 6.73 4.34
C TYR A 35 -5.63 5.42 4.29
N ALA A 36 -6.39 5.15 5.35
CA ALA A 36 -7.33 4.05 5.43
C ALA A 36 -8.68 4.59 5.90
N ARG A 37 -9.75 4.19 5.20
CA ARG A 37 -11.12 4.55 5.54
C ARG A 37 -11.87 3.30 5.96
N ALA A 38 -12.34 3.29 7.19
CA ALA A 38 -13.30 2.31 7.69
C ALA A 38 -14.72 2.70 7.24
N GLY A 39 -15.59 1.71 7.14
CA GLY A 39 -16.98 1.84 6.77
C GLY A 39 -17.77 0.60 7.16
N VAL A 40 -19.02 0.53 6.74
CA VAL A 40 -19.86 -0.63 7.01
C VAL A 40 -19.57 -1.78 6.04
N LYS A 41 -20.00 -2.99 6.38
CA LYS A 41 -19.86 -4.17 5.52
C LYS A 41 -20.46 -3.90 4.12
N ALA A 42 -19.73 -4.31 3.07
CA ALA A 42 -20.11 -4.16 1.66
C ALA A 42 -20.20 -2.71 1.12
N GLU A 43 -19.65 -1.74 1.85
CA GLU A 43 -19.59 -0.34 1.45
C GLU A 43 -18.59 -0.11 0.30
N PHE A 44 -17.37 -0.66 0.41
CA PHE A 44 -16.31 -0.43 -0.57
C PHE A 44 -16.37 -1.45 -1.69
N ARG A 45 -16.71 -1.01 -2.90
CA ARG A 45 -16.88 -1.88 -4.08
C ARG A 45 -15.89 -1.59 -5.18
N ARG A 46 -15.19 -0.45 -5.09
CA ARG A 46 -14.14 -0.05 -6.01
C ARG A 46 -13.16 0.88 -5.32
N ILE A 47 -11.88 0.65 -5.56
CA ILE A 47 -10.79 1.55 -5.18
C ILE A 47 -9.88 1.77 -6.37
N SER A 48 -9.30 2.97 -6.50
CA SER A 48 -8.25 3.25 -7.48
C SER A 48 -7.30 4.34 -6.99
N ALA A 49 -6.10 4.36 -7.54
CA ALA A 49 -5.19 5.51 -7.48
C ALA A 49 -4.12 5.42 -8.57
N GLU A 50 -3.38 6.50 -8.70
CA GLU A 50 -2.10 6.55 -9.40
C GLU A 50 -0.98 6.91 -8.43
N TRP A 51 0.22 6.40 -8.70
CA TRP A 51 1.45 6.82 -8.04
C TRP A 51 2.63 6.70 -9.01
N ASN A 52 3.72 7.37 -8.68
CA ASN A 52 5.00 7.11 -9.34
C ASN A 52 5.79 6.12 -8.47
N VAL A 53 6.45 5.14 -9.08
CA VAL A 53 7.34 4.21 -8.38
C VAL A 53 8.49 5.01 -7.74
N PRO A 54 8.73 4.91 -6.43
CA PRO A 54 9.77 5.69 -5.78
C PRO A 54 11.17 5.16 -6.11
N PHE A 55 12.18 6.02 -5.97
CA PHE A 55 13.58 5.57 -5.96
C PHE A 55 13.92 4.99 -4.59
N VAL A 56 14.68 3.89 -4.58
CA VAL A 56 15.21 3.25 -3.37
C VAL A 56 16.65 3.72 -3.21
N LEU A 57 16.95 4.32 -2.06
CA LEU A 57 18.31 4.72 -1.71
C LEU A 57 19.09 3.54 -1.10
N PRO A 58 20.42 3.47 -1.33
CA PRO A 58 21.27 2.46 -0.74
C PRO A 58 21.15 2.35 0.78
N SER A 59 21.28 1.12 1.27
CA SER A 59 21.26 0.78 2.71
C SER A 59 22.32 -0.28 3.03
N SER A 60 22.88 -0.22 4.23
CA SER A 60 23.87 -1.21 4.71
C SER A 60 23.27 -2.59 4.98
N LYS A 61 21.94 -2.68 5.08
CA LYS A 61 21.19 -3.93 5.31
C LYS A 61 20.02 -4.01 4.36
N SER A 62 19.56 -5.23 4.09
CA SER A 62 18.33 -5.44 3.34
C SER A 62 17.18 -4.68 3.98
N SER A 63 16.39 -4.02 3.15
CA SER A 63 15.23 -3.23 3.57
C SER A 63 14.18 -3.28 2.48
N TYR A 64 12.92 -3.24 2.87
CA TYR A 64 11.82 -3.58 1.98
C TYR A 64 10.75 -2.52 2.06
N SER A 65 10.06 -2.29 0.95
CA SER A 65 8.89 -1.41 0.93
C SER A 65 7.96 -1.71 -0.23
N SER A 66 6.77 -1.14 -0.18
CA SER A 66 5.82 -1.14 -1.29
C SER A 66 4.87 0.04 -1.23
N ALA A 67 4.27 0.36 -2.37
CA ALA A 67 3.12 1.25 -2.50
C ALA A 67 1.98 0.48 -3.17
N TRP A 68 0.78 0.51 -2.58
CA TRP A 68 -0.36 -0.28 -3.06
C TRP A 68 -1.72 0.34 -2.70
N ILE A 69 -2.77 -0.19 -3.33
CA ILE A 69 -4.17 0.06 -2.97
C ILE A 69 -4.86 -1.25 -2.57
N GLY A 70 -5.82 -1.18 -1.66
CA GLY A 70 -6.52 -2.36 -1.17
C GLY A 70 -7.92 -2.10 -0.64
N ILE A 71 -8.69 -3.18 -0.52
CA ILE A 71 -9.97 -3.23 0.20
C ILE A 71 -9.87 -4.30 1.28
N ASP A 72 -10.46 -3.98 2.44
CA ASP A 72 -10.21 -4.65 3.73
C ASP A 72 -8.74 -4.56 4.18
N GLY A 73 -8.42 -5.15 5.34
CA GLY A 73 -7.06 -5.22 5.89
C GLY A 73 -6.81 -4.23 7.04
N TYR A 74 -7.54 -3.12 7.09
CA TYR A 74 -7.37 -2.11 8.13
C TYR A 74 -7.95 -2.53 9.49
N GLU A 75 -9.17 -3.07 9.51
CA GLU A 75 -9.89 -3.49 10.73
C GLU A 75 -10.25 -4.99 10.74
N ASN A 76 -9.85 -5.73 9.71
CA ASN A 76 -10.11 -7.16 9.59
C ASN A 76 -8.96 -7.88 8.87
N SER A 77 -8.99 -9.21 8.86
CA SER A 77 -7.91 -10.04 8.32
C SER A 77 -8.03 -10.37 6.82
N ASN A 78 -9.14 -10.00 6.16
CA ASN A 78 -9.27 -10.12 4.71
C ASN A 78 -8.52 -8.98 4.05
N LEU A 79 -7.98 -9.18 2.85
CA LEU A 79 -7.35 -8.11 2.08
C LEU A 79 -7.24 -8.53 0.63
N ILE A 80 -7.72 -7.68 -0.28
CA ILE A 80 -7.47 -7.77 -1.73
C ILE A 80 -6.67 -6.54 -2.15
N GLN A 81 -5.54 -6.74 -2.84
CA GLN A 81 -4.59 -5.65 -3.07
C GLN A 81 -3.72 -5.85 -4.32
N THR A 82 -3.19 -4.73 -4.81
CA THR A 82 -2.17 -4.70 -5.86
C THR A 82 -1.30 -3.46 -5.76
N GLY A 83 -0.05 -3.58 -6.18
CA GLY A 83 0.85 -2.45 -6.20
C GLY A 83 2.24 -2.79 -6.71
N THR A 84 3.21 -2.01 -6.26
CA THR A 84 4.62 -2.17 -6.61
C THR A 84 5.45 -2.42 -5.36
N GLY A 85 6.38 -3.38 -5.43
CA GLY A 85 7.43 -3.59 -4.44
C GLY A 85 8.71 -2.86 -4.85
N HIS A 86 9.41 -2.33 -3.86
CA HIS A 86 10.66 -1.60 -4.04
C HIS A 86 11.56 -1.89 -2.85
N ASP A 87 12.54 -2.75 -3.10
CA ASP A 87 13.38 -3.35 -2.07
C ASP A 87 14.86 -3.01 -2.30
N TRP A 88 15.64 -2.93 -1.24
CA TRP A 88 17.10 -2.94 -1.27
C TRP A 88 17.57 -4.28 -0.74
N VAL A 89 18.14 -5.13 -1.60
CA VAL A 89 18.55 -6.50 -1.28
C VAL A 89 19.84 -6.82 -2.00
N ASN A 90 20.76 -7.51 -1.31
CA ASN A 90 22.06 -7.92 -1.88
C ASN A 90 22.84 -6.77 -2.53
N GLY A 91 22.78 -5.57 -1.94
CA GLY A 91 23.51 -4.39 -2.42
C GLY A 91 22.90 -3.69 -3.64
N GLN A 92 21.70 -4.08 -4.08
CA GLN A 92 21.01 -3.43 -5.20
C GLN A 92 19.53 -3.14 -4.91
N ALA A 93 18.97 -2.17 -5.63
CA ALA A 93 17.54 -1.96 -5.68
C ALA A 93 16.86 -3.03 -6.55
N SER A 94 15.64 -3.41 -6.16
CA SER A 94 14.77 -4.36 -6.87
C SER A 94 13.35 -3.81 -6.93
N TYR A 95 12.75 -3.88 -8.12
CA TYR A 95 11.43 -3.32 -8.42
C TYR A 95 10.56 -4.35 -9.11
N TYR A 96 9.31 -4.45 -8.71
CA TYR A 96 8.36 -5.39 -9.29
C TYR A 96 6.92 -4.97 -9.02
N ALA A 97 6.02 -5.47 -9.86
CA ALA A 97 4.59 -5.36 -9.68
C ALA A 97 4.03 -6.65 -9.08
N TRP A 98 2.94 -6.57 -8.32
CA TRP A 98 2.31 -7.73 -7.69
C TRP A 98 0.82 -7.51 -7.42
N TRP A 99 0.10 -8.60 -7.21
CA TRP A 99 -1.25 -8.62 -6.65
C TRP A 99 -1.36 -9.72 -5.60
N GLU A 100 -2.31 -9.60 -4.68
CA GLU A 100 -2.50 -10.58 -3.60
C GLU A 100 -3.94 -10.57 -3.08
N ILE A 101 -4.40 -11.73 -2.63
CA ILE A 101 -5.59 -11.87 -1.78
C ILE A 101 -5.17 -12.68 -0.56
N LEU A 102 -5.23 -12.10 0.64
CA LEU A 102 -4.87 -12.83 1.85
C LEU A 102 -5.88 -13.95 2.14
N PRO A 103 -5.42 -15.11 2.66
CA PRO A 103 -4.09 -15.37 3.24
C PRO A 103 -3.03 -15.89 2.25
N ASP A 104 -3.32 -15.97 0.95
CA ASP A 104 -2.36 -16.42 -0.05
C ASP A 104 -1.19 -15.42 -0.17
N VAL A 105 -0.06 -15.91 -0.68
CA VAL A 105 1.13 -15.08 -0.90
C VAL A 105 0.99 -14.22 -2.15
N GLU A 106 1.68 -13.07 -2.15
CA GLU A 106 1.76 -12.20 -3.32
C GLU A 106 2.16 -12.96 -4.59
N THR A 107 1.46 -12.66 -5.69
CA THR A 107 1.78 -13.14 -7.04
C THR A 107 2.47 -12.01 -7.79
N VAL A 108 3.71 -12.26 -8.21
CA VAL A 108 4.48 -11.31 -9.03
C VAL A 108 3.84 -11.19 -10.41
N ILE A 109 3.64 -9.96 -10.86
CA ILE A 109 3.19 -9.64 -12.21
C ILE A 109 4.44 -9.64 -13.11
N PRO A 110 4.48 -10.45 -14.20
CA PRO A 110 5.67 -10.63 -15.02
C PRO A 110 5.88 -9.48 -16.03
N PHE A 111 5.76 -8.24 -15.55
CA PHE A 111 6.04 -7.03 -16.33
C PHE A 111 7.07 -6.16 -15.61
N PRO A 112 7.96 -5.50 -16.36
CA PRO A 112 8.99 -4.65 -15.78
C PRO A 112 8.40 -3.46 -15.01
N VAL A 113 9.09 -3.10 -13.94
CA VAL A 113 8.85 -1.89 -13.15
C VAL A 113 10.19 -1.20 -12.93
N SER A 114 10.22 0.11 -13.10
CA SER A 114 11.40 0.94 -12.89
C SER A 114 11.08 2.15 -12.03
N PRO A 115 12.07 2.71 -11.32
CA PRO A 115 11.90 3.98 -10.62
C PRO A 115 11.34 5.06 -11.54
N GLY A 116 10.40 5.86 -11.05
CA GLY A 116 9.76 6.94 -11.81
C GLY A 116 8.59 6.52 -12.70
N ASP A 117 8.37 5.21 -12.91
CA ASP A 117 7.21 4.72 -13.66
C ASP A 117 5.90 5.21 -13.06
N ARG A 118 4.96 5.63 -13.91
CA ARG A 118 3.63 6.07 -13.48
C ARG A 118 2.68 4.88 -13.48
N MET A 119 2.29 4.44 -12.30
CA MET A 119 1.37 3.34 -12.08
C MET A 119 -0.06 3.86 -11.94
N ARG A 120 -1.03 3.10 -12.45
CA ARG A 120 -2.46 3.27 -12.20
C ARG A 120 -3.05 1.93 -11.80
N ALA A 121 -3.61 1.84 -10.61
CA ALA A 121 -4.27 0.63 -10.13
C ALA A 121 -5.77 0.84 -9.94
N ALA A 122 -6.54 -0.23 -10.14
CA ALA A 122 -7.92 -0.30 -9.71
C ALA A 122 -8.31 -1.73 -9.31
N ILE A 123 -9.08 -1.82 -8.23
CA ILE A 123 -9.72 -3.05 -7.76
C ILE A 123 -11.22 -2.79 -7.70
N TYR A 124 -12.04 -3.63 -8.31
CA TYR A 124 -13.49 -3.43 -8.33
C TYR A 124 -14.30 -4.72 -8.38
N ARG A 125 -15.44 -4.70 -7.71
CA ARG A 125 -16.39 -5.80 -7.65
C ARG A 125 -17.12 -5.95 -8.98
N ILE A 126 -17.05 -7.14 -9.58
CA ILE A 126 -17.82 -7.50 -10.79
C ILE A 126 -19.20 -8.00 -10.38
N ASN A 127 -19.24 -8.91 -9.41
CA ASN A 127 -20.47 -9.46 -8.84
C ASN A 127 -20.25 -9.84 -7.37
N ARG A 128 -21.17 -10.58 -6.74
CA ARG A 128 -21.11 -10.88 -5.29
C ARG A 128 -19.78 -11.50 -4.84
N THR A 129 -19.15 -12.34 -5.65
CA THR A 129 -17.94 -13.07 -5.27
C THR A 129 -16.75 -12.81 -6.18
N ARG A 130 -16.93 -12.19 -7.36
CA ARG A 130 -15.85 -11.94 -8.32
C ARG A 130 -15.42 -10.48 -8.32
N TRP A 131 -14.10 -10.29 -8.30
CA TRP A 131 -13.43 -9.00 -8.30
C TRP A 131 -12.39 -8.92 -9.39
N CYS A 132 -12.26 -7.75 -10.01
CA CYS A 132 -11.23 -7.45 -10.99
C CYS A 132 -10.10 -6.69 -10.30
N ILE A 133 -8.86 -7.12 -10.52
CA ILE A 133 -7.65 -6.42 -10.13
C ILE A 133 -6.96 -5.96 -11.42
N THR A 134 -6.62 -4.68 -11.49
CA THR A 134 -5.91 -4.09 -12.63
C THR A 134 -4.74 -3.25 -12.15
N LEU A 135 -3.63 -3.34 -12.87
CA LEU A 135 -2.46 -2.51 -12.69
C LEU A 135 -1.92 -2.13 -14.07
N HIS A 136 -1.79 -0.84 -14.32
CA HIS A 136 -1.30 -0.28 -15.57
C HIS A 136 -0.02 0.50 -15.29
N ASN A 137 1.03 0.23 -16.04
CA ASN A 137 2.20 1.10 -16.09
C ASN A 137 2.03 2.04 -17.28
N LEU A 138 1.68 3.29 -17.00
CA LEU A 138 1.43 4.33 -17.99
C LEU A 138 2.72 4.79 -18.68
N THR A 139 3.89 4.59 -18.06
CA THR A 139 5.19 4.93 -18.65
C THR A 139 5.65 3.86 -19.63
N GLN A 140 5.51 2.60 -19.25
CA GLN A 140 5.96 1.46 -20.06
C GLN A 140 4.85 0.82 -20.90
N ASN A 141 3.65 1.38 -20.86
CA ASN A 141 2.48 1.01 -21.65
C ASN A 141 2.10 -0.49 -21.57
N TRP A 142 2.13 -1.07 -20.37
CA TRP A 142 1.65 -2.44 -20.13
C TRP A 142 0.49 -2.45 -19.14
N THR A 143 -0.49 -3.33 -19.41
CA THR A 143 -1.65 -3.58 -18.54
C THR A 143 -1.63 -5.00 -18.02
N PHE A 144 -1.75 -5.15 -16.71
CA PHE A 144 -2.13 -6.39 -16.06
C PHE A 144 -3.60 -6.37 -15.65
N ARG A 145 -4.29 -7.49 -15.83
CA ARG A 145 -5.66 -7.71 -15.38
C ARG A 145 -5.84 -9.15 -14.92
N THR A 146 -6.48 -9.33 -13.77
CA THR A 146 -6.96 -10.65 -13.33
C THR A 146 -8.35 -10.53 -12.69
N VAL A 147 -9.11 -11.64 -12.70
CA VAL A 147 -10.40 -11.74 -12.02
C VAL A 147 -10.34 -12.86 -11.01
N GLN A 148 -10.57 -12.53 -9.75
CA GLN A 148 -10.43 -13.44 -8.63
C GLN A 148 -11.72 -13.57 -7.83
N GLN A 149 -11.83 -14.66 -7.08
CA GLN A 149 -12.83 -14.78 -6.04
C GLN A 149 -12.40 -13.99 -4.80
N TYR A 150 -13.33 -13.24 -4.22
CA TYR A 150 -13.10 -12.50 -2.99
C TYR A 150 -14.43 -12.23 -2.27
N THR A 151 -14.50 -12.67 -1.02
CA THR A 151 -15.70 -12.59 -0.16
C THR A 151 -15.42 -11.86 1.15
N GLY A 152 -14.40 -11.00 1.18
CA GLY A 152 -14.08 -10.15 2.32
C GLY A 152 -15.25 -9.24 2.72
N GLN A 153 -15.11 -8.62 3.89
CA GLN A 153 -16.15 -7.77 4.48
C GLN A 153 -16.42 -6.51 3.65
N GLN A 154 -15.43 -6.04 2.88
CA GLN A 154 -15.48 -4.81 2.10
C GLN A 154 -15.81 -3.59 2.99
N SER A 155 -15.23 -3.58 4.19
CA SER A 155 -15.48 -2.60 5.26
C SER A 155 -14.33 -1.62 5.45
N SER A 156 -13.27 -1.71 4.65
CA SER A 156 -12.28 -0.63 4.53
C SER A 156 -11.70 -0.48 3.13
N ALA A 157 -11.15 0.69 2.83
CA ALA A 157 -10.45 1.03 1.60
C ALA A 157 -9.19 1.84 1.91
N GLU A 158 -8.09 1.54 1.23
CA GLU A 158 -6.77 2.00 1.67
C GLU A 158 -5.74 2.23 0.56
N TRP A 159 -4.86 3.20 0.81
CA TRP A 159 -3.74 3.62 -0.04
C TRP A 159 -2.48 3.72 0.81
N ILE A 160 -1.58 2.75 0.68
CA ILE A 160 -0.60 2.44 1.71
C ILE A 160 0.81 2.39 1.15
N VAL A 161 1.74 2.96 1.92
CA VAL A 161 3.15 2.57 1.90
C VAL A 161 3.40 1.60 3.05
N GLU A 162 3.97 0.45 2.75
CA GLU A 162 4.14 -0.65 3.70
C GLU A 162 5.61 -1.10 3.81
N ALA A 163 6.02 -1.47 5.04
CA ALA A 163 7.16 -2.33 5.33
C ALA A 163 6.65 -3.78 5.59
N PRO A 164 6.76 -4.69 4.61
CA PRO A 164 6.19 -6.05 4.71
C PRO A 164 6.91 -6.91 5.75
N SER A 165 6.39 -8.11 6.02
CA SER A 165 7.11 -9.09 6.85
C SER A 165 8.11 -9.89 6.02
N VAL A 166 9.28 -10.21 6.59
CA VAL A 166 10.27 -11.15 6.05
C VAL A 166 10.65 -12.11 7.17
N GLY A 167 10.47 -13.42 6.95
CA GLY A 167 10.83 -14.42 7.97
C GLY A 167 10.08 -14.22 9.29
N ASN A 168 8.76 -14.06 9.22
CA ASN A 168 7.82 -13.82 10.33
C ASN A 168 7.92 -12.48 11.07
N SER A 169 8.99 -11.71 10.87
CA SER A 169 9.16 -10.38 11.49
C SER A 169 8.86 -9.26 10.50
N ILE A 170 8.39 -8.11 11.01
CA ILE A 170 8.26 -6.89 10.21
C ILE A 170 9.65 -6.47 9.73
N SER A 171 9.78 -6.26 8.42
CA SER A 171 11.05 -5.88 7.82
C SER A 171 11.42 -4.43 8.12
N ARG A 172 12.70 -4.11 7.98
CA ARG A 172 13.16 -2.73 7.99
C ARG A 172 12.59 -2.00 6.78
N MET A 173 11.88 -0.89 7.02
CA MET A 173 11.38 -0.02 5.94
C MET A 173 12.55 0.46 5.06
N ALA A 174 12.43 0.37 3.73
CA ALA A 174 13.44 0.86 2.80
C ALA A 174 13.51 2.39 2.72
N LYS A 175 14.72 2.93 2.51
CA LYS A 175 14.90 4.37 2.27
C LYS A 175 14.39 4.69 0.88
N ILE A 176 13.27 5.41 0.78
CA ILE A 176 12.62 5.70 -0.50
C ILE A 176 12.32 7.20 -0.65
N THR A 177 12.34 7.68 -1.90
CA THR A 177 11.78 9.00 -2.20
C THR A 177 10.28 9.03 -1.88
N PRO A 178 9.68 10.21 -1.66
CA PRO A 178 8.26 10.31 -1.35
C PRO A 178 7.37 9.62 -2.37
N VAL A 179 6.32 8.94 -1.89
CA VAL A 179 5.28 8.34 -2.72
C VAL A 179 4.08 9.27 -2.74
N THR A 180 3.68 9.72 -3.92
CA THR A 180 2.46 10.54 -4.08
C THR A 180 1.34 9.67 -4.61
N PHE A 181 0.30 9.46 -3.81
CA PHE A 181 -0.96 8.91 -4.30
C PHE A 181 -1.82 10.07 -4.83
N LYS A 182 -2.34 9.91 -6.04
CA LYS A 182 -3.23 10.89 -6.68
C LYS A 182 -4.36 10.19 -7.40
N CYS A 183 -5.39 10.96 -7.77
CA CYS A 183 -6.59 10.44 -8.40
C CYS A 183 -7.20 9.29 -7.58
N CYS A 184 -7.09 9.37 -6.25
CA CYS A 184 -7.65 8.40 -5.33
C CYS A 184 -9.17 8.40 -5.49
N ARG A 185 -9.77 7.21 -5.64
CA ARG A 185 -11.23 7.08 -5.70
C ARG A 185 -11.72 5.93 -4.84
N ILE A 186 -12.85 6.15 -4.18
CA ILE A 186 -13.71 5.10 -3.63
C ILE A 186 -15.01 5.12 -4.40
N ASN A 187 -15.45 3.97 -4.90
CA ASN A 187 -16.70 3.82 -5.64
C ASN A 187 -16.83 4.86 -6.79
N GLY A 188 -15.70 5.21 -7.42
CA GLY A 188 -15.61 6.17 -8.53
C GLY A 188 -15.59 7.66 -8.12
N ARG A 189 -15.64 8.00 -6.83
CA ARG A 189 -15.68 9.38 -6.33
C ARG A 189 -14.43 9.73 -5.53
N SER A 190 -14.12 11.04 -5.44
CA SER A 190 -13.10 11.53 -4.50
C SER A 190 -13.43 11.00 -3.10
N PRO A 191 -12.44 10.45 -2.35
CA PRO A 191 -12.67 10.10 -0.97
C PRO A 191 -12.94 11.36 -0.13
N CYS A 192 -12.49 12.55 -0.54
CA CYS A 192 -12.49 13.73 0.33
C CYS A 192 -11.81 13.39 1.66
N PHE A 193 -10.53 12.99 1.58
CA PHE A 193 -9.79 12.49 2.72
C PHE A 193 -9.90 13.42 3.94
N PHE A 194 -10.07 12.82 5.11
CA PHE A 194 -10.01 13.52 6.39
C PHE A 194 -8.66 13.25 7.05
N THR A 195 -8.08 14.26 7.70
CA THR A 195 -6.78 14.09 8.39
C THR A 195 -6.78 13.01 9.48
N LYS A 196 -7.97 12.66 10.02
CA LYS A 196 -8.16 11.53 10.95
C LYS A 196 -8.06 10.15 10.29
N GLU A 197 -8.03 10.05 8.96
CA GLU A 197 -7.87 8.78 8.23
C GLU A 197 -6.39 8.44 7.98
N LYS A 198 -5.51 9.39 8.29
CA LYS A 198 -4.06 9.26 8.18
C LYS A 198 -3.50 8.32 9.25
N GLY A 199 -2.72 7.34 8.81
CA GLY A 199 -1.89 6.47 9.63
C GLY A 199 -0.40 6.69 9.43
N ILE A 200 0.36 6.65 10.53
CA ILE A 200 1.82 6.68 10.48
C ILE A 200 2.42 5.30 10.76
N MET A 201 3.62 5.06 10.23
CA MET A 201 4.39 3.86 10.49
C MET A 201 5.43 4.12 11.59
N ILE A 202 5.43 3.28 12.61
CA ILE A 202 6.41 3.30 13.70
C ILE A 202 7.21 2.00 13.69
N GLN A 203 8.54 2.10 13.71
CA GLN A 203 9.44 0.97 13.91
C GLN A 203 10.46 1.34 14.98
N HIS A 204 10.77 0.40 15.89
CA HIS A 204 11.72 0.63 16.99
C HIS A 204 11.44 1.93 17.79
N LYS A 205 10.16 2.21 18.06
CA LYS A 205 9.67 3.43 18.76
C LYS A 205 9.96 4.75 18.01
N GLN A 206 10.40 4.70 16.76
CA GLN A 206 10.60 5.88 15.91
C GLN A 206 9.54 5.92 14.81
N VAL A 207 9.03 7.11 14.53
CA VAL A 207 8.20 7.33 13.35
C VAL A 207 9.09 7.24 12.13
N VAL A 208 8.81 6.29 11.23
CA VAL A 208 9.63 6.04 10.02
C VAL A 208 8.91 6.42 8.73
N SER A 209 7.59 6.58 8.75
CA SER A 209 6.84 7.04 7.59
C SER A 209 5.59 7.82 7.96
N ILE A 210 5.40 8.97 7.30
CA ILE A 210 4.39 9.98 7.63
C ILE A 210 3.66 10.42 6.35
N PRO A 211 2.34 10.23 6.27
CA PRO A 211 1.55 10.85 5.22
C PRO A 211 1.31 12.34 5.51
N GLY A 212 1.25 13.13 4.44
CA GLY A 212 0.87 14.53 4.47
C GLY A 212 -0.64 14.74 4.62
N ALA A 213 -1.03 16.01 4.68
CA ALA A 213 -2.43 16.39 4.54
C ALA A 213 -2.94 16.07 3.12
N PRO A 214 -4.26 15.91 2.94
CA PRO A 214 -4.83 15.75 1.62
C PRO A 214 -4.57 16.97 0.74
N GLY A 215 -4.43 16.75 -0.56
CA GLY A 215 -4.42 17.83 -1.55
C GLY A 215 -5.78 18.55 -1.64
N PRO A 216 -5.87 19.71 -2.33
CA PRO A 216 -7.07 20.56 -2.33
C PRO A 216 -8.37 19.87 -2.79
N ARG A 217 -8.27 18.86 -3.65
CA ARG A 217 -9.41 18.08 -4.17
C ARG A 217 -9.78 16.89 -3.27
N GLY A 218 -9.04 16.66 -2.19
CA GLY A 218 -9.24 15.56 -1.25
C GLY A 218 -9.02 14.17 -1.85
N ASP A 219 -8.34 14.06 -3.00
CA ASP A 219 -8.08 12.81 -3.73
C ASP A 219 -6.58 12.55 -3.99
N SER A 220 -5.72 13.18 -3.20
CA SER A 220 -4.28 12.99 -3.23
C SER A 220 -3.64 13.24 -1.88
N PHE A 221 -2.49 12.63 -1.63
CA PHE A 221 -1.62 12.90 -0.50
C PHE A 221 -0.21 12.35 -0.81
N VAL A 222 0.78 12.78 -0.02
CA VAL A 222 2.17 12.35 -0.15
C VAL A 222 2.58 11.59 1.10
N VAL A 223 3.17 10.41 0.95
CA VAL A 223 3.82 9.67 2.03
C VAL A 223 5.31 9.91 1.97
N LYS A 224 5.87 10.45 3.06
CA LYS A 224 7.30 10.68 3.20
C LYS A 224 7.89 9.70 4.19
N ARG A 225 9.12 9.27 3.93
CA ARG A 225 9.93 8.64 4.97
C ARG A 225 10.36 9.72 5.97
N ASN A 226 10.40 9.36 7.24
CA ASN A 226 10.98 10.18 8.29
C ASN A 226 12.33 9.56 8.66
N ASP A 227 13.39 10.34 8.52
CA ASP A 227 14.78 9.90 8.62
C ASP A 227 15.33 10.09 10.03
#